data_AF-A0A6B3GD15-F1
#
_entry.id   AF-A0A6B3GD15-F1
#
_cell.length_a   1.000
_cell.length_b   1.000
_cell.length_c   1.000
_cell.angle_alpha   90.00
_cell.angle_beta   90.00
_cell.angle_gamma   90.00
#
_symmetry.space_group_name_H-M   'P 1'
#
loop_
_entity.id
_entity.type
_entity.pdbx_description
1 polymer ?
#
loop_
_entity_poly.entity_id
_entity_poly.type
_entity_poly.pdbx_seq_one_letter_code
_entity_poly.pdbx_strand_id
1 'polypeptide(L)'
;IPVASTQAGKGALRHDHPADVGGIGHTGTATADELARTADLVIGIGTRFSDFTTASGTLFADPAVRFLHLNITAFDAHKLAALPLVADARAGLEALTAALAGRGYRVDPAYETEYTGAKEAWEER
;
A
#
# COMPACT_ATOMS: atom_id res chain seq x y z
N ILE A 1 -0.27 -9.12 2.35
CA ILE A 1 -1.01 -7.85 2.11
C ILE A 1 -0.41 -7.32 0.82
N PRO A 2 -1.20 -7.01 -0.23
CA PRO A 2 -0.64 -6.53 -1.49
C PRO A 2 0.10 -5.20 -1.26
N VAL A 3 1.21 -5.01 -1.96
CA VAL A 3 2.11 -3.87 -1.81
C VAL A 3 2.25 -3.20 -3.17
N ALA A 4 1.78 -1.96 -3.25
CA ALA A 4 2.04 -1.10 -4.38
C ALA A 4 3.18 -0.12 -4.05
N SER A 5 3.98 0.20 -5.06
CA SER A 5 5.15 1.06 -4.93
C SER A 5 4.89 2.43 -5.55
N THR A 6 5.27 3.49 -4.84
CA THR A 6 5.41 4.80 -5.50
C THR A 6 6.64 4.77 -6.41
N GLN A 7 6.76 5.75 -7.31
CA GLN A 7 7.96 5.88 -8.16
C GLN A 7 9.26 5.91 -7.34
N ALA A 8 9.26 6.61 -6.20
CA ALA A 8 10.41 6.67 -5.29
C ALA A 8 10.56 5.42 -4.40
N GLY A 9 9.50 4.63 -4.25
CA GLY A 9 9.47 3.40 -3.45
C GLY A 9 9.82 2.14 -4.26
N LYS A 10 10.03 2.24 -5.57
CA LYS A 10 10.39 1.06 -6.37
C LYS A 10 11.71 0.48 -5.87
N GLY A 11 11.73 -0.85 -5.71
CA GLY A 11 12.86 -1.58 -5.11
C GLY A 11 12.72 -1.85 -3.60
N ALA A 12 11.66 -1.36 -2.94
CA ALA A 12 11.36 -1.72 -1.56
C ALA A 12 11.02 -3.23 -1.40
N LEU A 13 10.45 -3.84 -2.45
CA LEU A 13 10.31 -5.28 -2.59
C LEU A 13 11.10 -5.78 -3.79
N ARG A 14 11.44 -7.08 -3.76
CA ARG A 14 11.89 -7.78 -4.97
C ARG A 14 10.77 -7.75 -6.02
N HIS A 15 11.16 -7.60 -7.28
CA HIS A 15 10.22 -7.53 -8.42
C HIS A 15 9.33 -8.78 -8.57
N ASP A 16 9.79 -9.93 -8.08
CA ASP A 16 9.10 -11.23 -8.12
C ASP A 16 8.45 -11.59 -6.78
N HIS A 17 8.35 -10.64 -5.84
CA HIS A 17 7.67 -10.89 -4.58
C HIS A 17 6.18 -11.12 -4.85
N PRO A 18 5.55 -12.17 -4.28
CA PRO A 18 4.16 -12.52 -4.59
C PRO A 18 3.15 -11.40 -4.28
N ALA A 19 3.50 -10.53 -3.32
CA ALA A 19 2.70 -9.37 -2.96
C ALA A 19 3.05 -8.06 -3.70
N ASP A 20 4.05 -8.00 -4.58
CA ASP A 20 4.32 -6.77 -5.36
C ASP A 20 3.26 -6.62 -6.46
N VAL A 21 2.38 -5.62 -6.36
CA VAL A 21 1.34 -5.36 -7.38
C VAL A 21 1.72 -4.24 -8.36
N GLY A 22 2.96 -3.74 -8.26
CA GLY A 22 3.51 -2.76 -9.21
C GLY A 22 3.46 -1.32 -8.72
N GLY A 23 3.46 -0.38 -9.66
CA GLY A 23 3.40 1.05 -9.38
C GLY A 23 1.98 1.52 -9.03
N ILE A 24 1.81 2.49 -8.14
CA ILE A 24 0.51 3.11 -7.83
C ILE A 24 0.41 4.54 -8.36
N GLY A 25 -0.80 4.95 -8.71
CA GLY A 25 -1.14 6.33 -9.04
C GLY A 25 -1.25 6.57 -10.54
N HIS A 26 -1.15 7.84 -10.96
CA HIS A 26 -1.39 8.25 -12.35
C HIS A 26 -0.57 7.49 -13.40
N THR A 27 0.60 6.96 -13.02
CA THR A 27 1.47 6.14 -13.88
C THR A 27 1.65 4.71 -13.35
N GLY A 28 0.68 4.24 -12.56
CA GLY A 28 0.66 2.93 -11.92
C GLY A 28 0.16 1.80 -12.82
N THR A 29 0.14 0.59 -12.26
CA THR A 29 -0.48 -0.58 -12.89
C THR A 29 -1.98 -0.54 -12.65
N ALA A 30 -2.76 -1.12 -13.58
CA ALA A 30 -4.20 -1.27 -13.37
C ALA A 30 -4.50 -2.04 -12.08
N THR A 31 -3.73 -3.11 -11.81
CA THR A 31 -3.87 -3.93 -10.60
C THR A 31 -3.72 -3.12 -9.32
N ALA A 32 -2.67 -2.30 -9.20
CA ALA A 32 -2.44 -1.48 -8.00
C ALA A 32 -3.53 -0.42 -7.82
N ASP A 33 -3.96 0.21 -8.90
CA ASP A 33 -4.96 1.29 -8.85
C ASP A 33 -6.37 0.76 -8.56
N GLU A 34 -6.76 -0.40 -9.09
CA GLU A 34 -8.05 -1.02 -8.74
C GLU A 34 -8.10 -1.46 -7.28
N LEU A 35 -7.00 -2.02 -6.76
CA LEU A 35 -6.87 -2.33 -5.34
C LEU A 35 -6.97 -1.07 -4.49
N ALA A 36 -6.34 0.03 -4.90
CA ALA A 36 -6.41 1.31 -4.20
C ALA A 36 -7.84 1.90 -4.20
N ARG A 37 -8.60 1.74 -5.29
CA ARG A 37 -9.98 2.23 -5.39
C ARG A 37 -10.95 1.49 -4.46
N THR A 38 -10.68 0.21 -4.22
CA THR A 38 -11.58 -0.70 -3.48
C THR A 38 -11.11 -1.00 -2.05
N ALA A 39 -9.95 -0.48 -1.65
CA ALA A 39 -9.39 -0.73 -0.32
C ALA A 39 -10.23 -0.08 0.79
N ASP A 40 -10.51 -0.85 1.84
CA ASP A 40 -11.09 -0.37 3.10
C ASP A 40 -10.02 0.23 4.05
N LEU A 41 -8.75 -0.11 3.82
CA LEU A 41 -7.59 0.36 4.55
C LEU A 41 -6.37 0.50 3.63
N VAL A 42 -5.80 1.70 3.57
CA VAL A 42 -4.53 2.00 2.91
C VAL A 42 -3.46 2.28 3.95
N ILE A 43 -2.36 1.52 3.90
CA ILE A 43 -1.23 1.67 4.82
C ILE A 43 -0.08 2.37 4.08
N GLY A 44 0.15 3.65 4.37
CA GLY A 44 1.23 4.43 3.79
C GLY A 44 2.52 4.25 4.58
N ILE A 45 3.56 3.69 3.96
CA ILE A 45 4.88 3.51 4.59
C ILE A 45 5.90 4.45 3.95
N GLY A 46 6.39 5.44 4.71
CA GLY A 46 7.44 6.37 4.27
C GLY A 46 7.10 7.20 3.03
N THR A 47 5.82 7.27 2.66
CA THR A 47 5.36 7.97 1.45
C THR A 47 4.87 9.38 1.79
N ARG A 48 5.11 10.30 0.85
CA ARG A 48 4.61 11.68 0.92
C ARG A 48 3.20 11.82 0.34
N PHE A 49 2.62 10.76 -0.23
CA PHE A 49 1.36 10.81 -0.98
C PHE A 49 1.36 11.98 -1.97
N SER A 50 2.31 11.95 -2.90
CA SER A 50 2.39 12.97 -3.94
C SER A 50 1.13 12.97 -4.82
N ASP A 51 0.94 14.05 -5.56
CA ASP A 51 -0.15 14.21 -6.51
C ASP A 51 -0.26 13.02 -7.49
N PHE A 52 0.88 12.59 -8.06
CA PHE A 52 0.95 11.40 -8.91
C PHE A 52 0.56 10.12 -8.17
N THR A 53 1.01 9.94 -6.93
CA THR A 53 0.70 8.74 -6.13
C THR A 53 -0.79 8.62 -5.83
N THR A 54 -1.46 9.76 -5.62
CA THR A 54 -2.88 9.82 -5.23
C THR A 54 -3.83 10.06 -6.39
N ALA A 55 -3.31 10.22 -7.61
CA ALA A 55 -4.04 10.75 -8.76
C ALA A 55 -4.83 12.02 -8.40
N SER A 56 -4.15 13.02 -7.82
CA SER A 56 -4.78 14.25 -7.32
C SER A 56 -5.91 14.02 -6.32
N GLY A 57 -5.73 13.04 -5.44
CA GLY A 57 -6.71 12.64 -4.43
C GLY A 57 -7.90 11.85 -4.96
N THR A 58 -7.94 11.51 -6.25
CA THR A 58 -9.07 10.78 -6.87
C THR A 58 -8.92 9.27 -6.84
N LEU A 59 -7.73 8.74 -6.53
CA LEU A 59 -7.45 7.31 -6.63
C LEU A 59 -8.21 6.47 -5.60
N PHE A 60 -8.33 6.95 -4.37
CA PHE A 60 -8.97 6.21 -3.28
C PHE A 60 -10.47 6.49 -3.30
N ALA A 61 -11.22 5.63 -4.00
CA ALA A 61 -12.62 5.89 -4.36
C ALA A 61 -13.64 5.39 -3.33
N ASP A 62 -13.29 4.40 -2.49
CA ASP A 62 -14.18 3.92 -1.44
C ASP A 62 -14.41 5.04 -0.39
N PRO A 63 -15.65 5.50 -0.18
CA PRO A 63 -15.95 6.53 0.82
C PRO A 63 -15.67 6.11 2.27
N ALA A 64 -15.54 4.81 2.54
CA ALA A 64 -15.22 4.24 3.83
C ALA A 64 -13.72 3.92 4.00
N VAL A 65 -12.87 4.22 3.00
CA VAL A 65 -11.43 3.97 3.08
C VAL A 65 -10.82 4.65 4.30
N ARG A 66 -10.02 3.90 5.04
CA ARG A 66 -9.23 4.41 6.16
C ARG A 66 -7.77 4.47 5.80
N PHE A 67 -7.05 5.39 6.42
CA PHE A 67 -5.62 5.54 6.21
C PHE A 67 -4.84 5.33 7.51
N LEU A 68 -3.73 4.59 7.43
CA LEU A 68 -2.72 4.46 8.49
C LEU A 68 -1.37 4.82 7.90
N HIS A 69 -0.72 5.86 8.39
CA HIS A 69 0.55 6.31 7.82
C HIS A 69 1.71 6.14 8.81
N LEU A 70 2.63 5.24 8.49
CA LEU A 70 3.93 5.12 9.14
C LEU A 70 4.91 6.06 8.43
N ASN A 71 5.28 7.16 9.07
CA ASN A 71 6.22 8.11 8.49
C ASN A 71 7.10 8.78 9.57
N ILE A 72 8.35 9.05 9.24
CA ILE A 72 9.27 9.76 10.14
C ILE A 72 8.89 11.24 10.25
N THR A 73 8.24 11.80 9.23
CA THR A 73 7.76 13.19 9.26
C THR A 73 6.30 13.20 9.76
N ALA A 74 6.03 13.99 10.79
CA ALA A 74 4.67 14.13 11.32
C ALA A 74 3.72 14.73 10.27
N PHE A 75 4.20 15.66 9.44
CA PHE A 75 3.39 16.28 8.39
C PHE A 75 2.84 15.25 7.39
N ASP A 76 3.69 14.36 6.87
CA ASP A 76 3.24 13.34 5.92
C ASP A 76 2.37 12.26 6.61
N ALA A 77 2.64 11.95 7.88
CA ALA A 77 1.87 10.98 8.66
C ALA A 77 0.38 11.38 8.86
N HIS A 78 0.05 12.67 8.78
CA HIS A 78 -1.33 13.17 8.96
C HIS A 78 -2.10 13.38 7.64
N LYS A 79 -1.46 13.19 6.49
CA LYS A 79 -2.13 13.34 5.18
C LYS A 79 -3.32 12.39 5.07
N LEU A 80 -4.33 12.78 4.29
CA LEU A 80 -5.55 11.99 4.06
C LEU A 80 -6.31 11.64 5.35
N ALA A 81 -6.18 12.47 6.39
CA ALA A 81 -6.79 12.24 7.71
C ALA A 81 -6.45 10.86 8.30
N ALA A 82 -5.23 10.37 8.02
CA ALA A 82 -4.78 9.07 8.49
C ALA A 82 -4.64 9.01 10.01
N LEU A 83 -4.74 7.80 10.56
CA LEU A 83 -4.16 7.47 11.86
C LEU A 83 -2.64 7.59 11.74
N PRO A 84 -1.99 8.55 12.42
CA PRO A 84 -0.57 8.80 12.24
C PRO A 84 0.25 7.85 13.13
N LEU A 85 1.26 7.21 12.55
CA LEU A 85 2.31 6.48 13.25
C LEU A 85 3.65 7.16 12.95
N VAL A 86 4.07 8.08 13.84
CA VAL A 86 5.30 8.85 13.63
C VAL A 86 6.51 8.07 14.13
N ALA A 87 7.19 7.39 13.21
CA ALA A 87 8.37 6.56 13.52
C ALA A 87 9.23 6.32 12.27
N ASP A 88 10.46 5.84 12.47
CA ASP A 88 11.26 5.24 11.41
C ASP A 88 10.52 4.04 10.78
N ALA A 89 10.61 3.91 9.46
CA ALA A 89 9.86 2.90 8.71
C ALA A 89 10.28 1.47 9.08
N ARG A 90 11.58 1.23 9.27
CA ARG A 90 12.08 -0.10 9.66
C ARG A 90 11.60 -0.46 11.05
N ALA A 91 11.84 0.42 12.03
CA ALA A 91 11.44 0.18 13.41
C ALA A 91 9.91 -0.01 13.55
N GLY A 92 9.12 0.79 12.83
CA GLY A 92 7.67 0.66 12.83
C GLY A 92 7.19 -0.65 12.18
N LEU A 93 7.78 -1.06 11.06
CA LEU A 93 7.45 -2.34 10.41
C LEU A 93 7.86 -3.55 11.25
N GLU A 94 9.00 -3.51 11.94
CA GLU A 94 9.42 -4.57 12.86
C GLU A 94 8.40 -4.75 14.00
N ALA A 95 7.97 -3.64 14.62
CA ALA A 95 6.95 -3.66 15.67
C ALA A 95 5.59 -4.16 15.17
N LEU A 96 5.13 -3.69 14.01
CA LEU A 96 3.88 -4.14 13.39
C LEU A 96 3.93 -5.64 13.04
N THR A 97 5.05 -6.10 12.50
CA THR A 97 5.25 -7.52 12.14
C THR A 97 5.15 -8.40 13.38
N ALA A 98 5.82 -8.03 14.47
CA ALA A 98 5.76 -8.78 15.73
C ALA A 98 4.33 -8.82 16.31
N ALA A 99 3.62 -7.69 16.30
CA ALA A 99 2.24 -7.60 16.79
C ALA A 99 1.26 -8.45 15.96
N LEU A 100 1.40 -8.43 14.63
CA LEU A 100 0.59 -9.25 13.72
C LEU A 100 0.89 -10.74 13.86
N ALA A 101 2.17 -11.11 13.99
CA ALA A 101 2.59 -12.49 14.23
C ALA A 101 2.03 -13.02 15.55
N GLY A 102 2.07 -12.24 16.63
CA GLY A 102 1.48 -12.60 17.93
C GLY A 102 -0.04 -12.81 17.89
N ARG A 103 -0.72 -12.21 16.90
CA ARG A 103 -2.15 -12.42 16.63
C ARG A 103 -2.43 -13.54 15.63
N GLY A 104 -1.39 -14.17 15.08
CA GLY A 104 -1.53 -15.16 14.02
C GLY A 104 -2.15 -14.61 12.73
N TYR A 105 -2.04 -13.30 12.51
CA TYR A 105 -2.67 -12.66 11.36
C TYR A 105 -2.07 -13.20 10.04
N ARG A 106 -2.96 -13.52 9.10
CA ARG A 106 -2.64 -13.84 7.72
C ARG A 106 -3.64 -13.18 6.79
N VAL A 107 -3.19 -12.91 5.57
CA VAL A 107 -4.10 -12.50 4.50
C VAL A 107 -4.98 -13.68 4.13
N ASP A 108 -6.24 -13.40 3.82
CA ASP A 108 -7.16 -14.40 3.30
C ASP A 108 -6.58 -15.00 1.99
N PRO A 109 -6.40 -16.33 1.89
CA PRO A 109 -5.90 -16.96 0.68
C PRO A 109 -6.72 -16.63 -0.58
N ALA A 110 -8.02 -16.37 -0.44
CA ALA A 110 -8.85 -15.95 -1.58
C ALA A 110 -8.43 -14.56 -2.09
N TYR A 111 -8.16 -13.63 -1.17
CA TYR A 111 -7.69 -12.29 -1.53
C TYR A 111 -6.27 -12.32 -2.11
N GLU A 112 -5.40 -13.20 -1.60
CA GLU A 112 -4.08 -13.44 -2.18
C GLU A 112 -4.17 -13.97 -3.61
N THR A 113 -5.05 -14.94 -3.85
CA THR A 113 -5.31 -15.47 -5.20
C THR A 113 -5.82 -14.37 -6.14
N GLU A 114 -6.72 -13.51 -5.67
CA GLU A 114 -7.31 -12.43 -6.44
C GLU A 114 -6.26 -11.42 -6.94
N TYR A 115 -5.46 -10.83 -6.05
CA TYR A 115 -4.49 -9.82 -6.48
C TYR A 115 -3.33 -10.42 -7.27
N THR A 116 -2.93 -11.67 -6.99
CA THR A 116 -1.86 -12.32 -7.76
C THR A 116 -2.33 -12.63 -9.17
N GLY A 117 -3.54 -13.17 -9.35
CA GLY A 117 -4.10 -13.39 -10.69
C GLY A 117 -4.32 -12.09 -11.47
N ALA A 118 -4.76 -11.03 -10.81
CA ALA A 118 -4.90 -9.71 -11.43
C ALA A 118 -3.55 -9.09 -11.84
N LYS A 119 -2.47 -9.38 -11.10
CA LYS A 119 -1.10 -8.96 -11.47
C LYS A 119 -0.60 -9.73 -12.69
N GLU A 120 -0.72 -11.06 -12.68
CA GLU A 120 -0.29 -11.92 -13.78
C GLU A 120 -1.00 -11.53 -15.09
N ALA A 121 -2.32 -11.35 -15.03
CA ALA A 121 -3.12 -10.90 -16.18
C ALA A 121 -2.71 -9.50 -16.70
N TRP A 122 -2.15 -8.63 -15.85
CA TRP A 122 -1.62 -7.34 -16.28
C TRP A 122 -0.25 -7.48 -16.95
N GLU A 123 0.61 -8.36 -16.44
CA GLU A 123 1.96 -8.58 -16.98
C GLU A 123 1.97 -9.33 -18.33
N GLU A 124 0.92 -10.07 -18.64
CA GLU A 124 0.76 -10.77 -19.93
C GLU A 124 0.21 -9.91 -21.07
N ARG A 125 -0.18 -8.65 -20.80
CA ARG A 125 -0.75 -7.71 -21.78
C ARG A 125 0.30 -6.89 -22.52
#